data_AF-A0A8T7BG61-F1
#
_entry.id   AF-A0A8T7BG61-F1
#
_cell.length_a   1.000
_cell.length_b   1.000
_cell.length_c   1.000
_cell.angle_alpha   90.00
_cell.angle_beta   90.00
_cell.angle_gamma   90.00
#
_symmetry.space_group_name_H-M   'P 1'
#
loop_
_entity.id
_entity.type
_entity.pdbx_description
1 polymer ?
#
loop_
_entity_poly.entity_id
_entity_poly.type
_entity_poly.pdbx_seq_one_letter_code
_entity_poly.pdbx_strand_id
1 'polypeptide(L)'
;MSRSWHESIWLYEQLAFASPGDAVLLTRDAVLATESPITLASFLAKCEAQGVSVYVLAEDLKLRGVDNKYQNCHAVDYGGFVDLVIQHDKQIAW
;
A
#
# COMPACT_ATOMS: atom_id res chain seq x y z
N MET A 1 4.67 7.29 2.25
CA MET A 1 4.47 8.17 3.42
C MET A 1 5.65 8.17 4.36
N SER A 2 6.12 9.31 4.88
CA SER A 2 7.13 9.38 5.96
C SER A 2 6.52 9.40 7.37
N ARG A 3 5.53 8.56 7.65
CA ARG A 3 4.94 8.43 9.00
C ARG A 3 4.79 6.97 9.42
N SER A 4 5.07 6.72 10.69
CA SER A 4 5.23 5.41 11.32
C SER A 4 3.92 4.61 11.43
N TRP A 5 4.05 3.29 11.31
CA TRP A 5 2.97 2.29 11.18
C TRP A 5 2.08 2.08 12.42
N HIS A 6 2.42 2.71 13.55
CA HIS A 6 1.70 2.55 14.81
C HIS A 6 0.33 3.23 14.85
N GLU A 7 -0.04 4.04 13.85
CA GLU A 7 -1.37 4.65 13.74
C GLU A 7 -2.26 3.94 12.70
N SER A 8 -2.59 2.67 12.97
CA SER A 8 -3.36 1.80 12.03
C SER A 8 -4.77 2.29 11.70
N ILE A 9 -5.34 3.22 12.48
CA ILE A 9 -6.70 3.75 12.29
C ILE A 9 -6.83 4.55 10.99
N TRP A 10 -5.82 5.32 10.62
CA TRP A 10 -5.90 6.21 9.46
C TRP A 10 -5.95 5.46 8.13
N LEU A 11 -5.27 4.32 8.01
CA LEU A 11 -5.26 3.53 6.78
C LEU A 11 -6.68 3.09 6.38
N TYR A 12 -7.53 2.83 7.38
CA TYR A 12 -8.92 2.44 7.18
C TYR A 12 -9.83 3.61 6.84
N GLU A 13 -9.62 4.79 7.44
CA GLU A 13 -10.41 5.99 7.11
C GLU A 13 -10.16 6.44 5.68
N GLN A 14 -8.91 6.32 5.20
CA GLN A 14 -8.56 6.72 3.84
C GLN A 14 -9.15 5.80 2.78
N LEU A 15 -9.30 4.51 3.09
CA LEU A 15 -9.94 3.55 2.20
C LEU A 15 -11.41 3.92 1.92
N ALA A 16 -12.08 4.70 2.79
CA ALA A 16 -13.44 5.17 2.54
C ALA A 16 -13.56 6.12 1.33
N PHE A 17 -12.43 6.69 0.87
CA PHE A 17 -12.40 7.56 -0.32
C PHE A 17 -11.95 6.83 -1.58
N ALA A 18 -11.52 5.57 -1.48
CA ALA A 18 -11.13 4.76 -2.62
C ALA A 18 -12.35 4.17 -3.32
N SER A 19 -12.30 4.13 -4.64
CA SER A 19 -13.31 3.54 -5.52
C SER A 19 -12.79 2.26 -6.18
N PRO A 20 -13.68 1.38 -6.66
CA PRO A 20 -13.26 0.22 -7.45
C PRO A 20 -12.40 0.63 -8.65
N GLY A 21 -11.25 -0.02 -8.81
CA GLY A 21 -10.25 0.31 -9.83
C GLY A 21 -9.11 1.21 -9.35
N ASP A 22 -9.22 1.81 -8.15
CA ASP A 22 -8.13 2.59 -7.57
C ASP A 22 -6.97 1.70 -7.09
N ALA A 23 -5.81 2.33 -6.92
CA ALA A 23 -4.61 1.69 -6.40
C ALA A 23 -4.09 2.39 -5.13
N VAL A 24 -3.61 1.59 -4.18
CA VAL A 24 -2.90 2.05 -2.97
C VAL A 24 -1.45 1.61 -3.06
N LEU A 25 -0.51 2.55 -2.92
CA LEU A 25 0.92 2.26 -2.90
C LEU A 25 1.54 2.55 -1.52
N LEU A 26 2.06 1.51 -0.88
CA LEU A 26 2.83 1.61 0.35
C LEU A 26 4.28 2.02 0.04
N THR A 27 4.69 3.18 0.54
CA THR A 27 6.06 3.71 0.40
C THR A 27 6.59 4.22 1.73
N ARG A 28 7.92 4.30 1.84
CA ARG A 28 8.67 4.72 3.00
C ARG A 28 8.25 3.88 4.21
N ASP A 29 7.91 4.47 5.35
CA ASP A 29 7.62 3.70 6.57
C ASP A 29 6.32 2.91 6.48
N ALA A 30 5.46 3.23 5.50
CA ALA A 30 4.26 2.46 5.22
C ALA A 30 4.55 1.00 4.85
N VAL A 31 5.76 0.67 4.37
CA VAL A 31 6.12 -0.72 4.03
C VAL A 31 6.35 -1.59 5.26
N LEU A 32 6.55 -1.01 6.45
CA LEU A 32 6.63 -1.77 7.71
C LEU A 32 5.32 -2.54 8.00
N ALA A 33 4.25 -2.19 7.27
CA ALA A 33 3.03 -2.97 7.15
C ALA A 33 3.21 -4.46 6.98
N THR A 34 4.19 -4.82 6.17
CA THR A 34 4.34 -6.18 5.70
C THR A 34 4.78 -7.12 6.82
N GLU A 35 5.25 -6.58 7.94
CA GLU A 35 5.61 -7.34 9.14
C GLU A 35 4.44 -7.53 10.12
N SER A 36 3.29 -6.85 9.92
CA SER A 36 2.11 -7.02 10.78
C SER A 36 1.07 -7.98 10.18
N PRO A 37 1.05 -9.27 10.59
CA PRO A 37 0.15 -10.29 10.03
C PRO A 37 -1.34 -9.94 10.15
N ILE A 38 -1.75 -9.30 11.25
CA ILE A 38 -3.17 -9.09 11.55
C ILE A 38 -3.71 -7.84 10.86
N THR A 39 -2.95 -6.74 10.92
CA THR A 39 -3.41 -5.42 10.45
C THR A 39 -3.37 -5.31 8.93
N LEU A 40 -2.30 -5.77 8.29
CA LEU A 40 -2.21 -5.68 6.83
C LEU A 40 -3.14 -6.68 6.15
N ALA A 41 -3.25 -7.92 6.64
CA ALA A 41 -4.19 -8.90 6.08
C ALA A 41 -5.64 -8.39 6.05
N SER A 42 -6.09 -7.78 7.16
CA SER A 42 -7.44 -7.22 7.26
C SER A 42 -7.64 -5.99 6.36
N PHE A 43 -6.60 -5.17 6.17
CA PHE A 43 -6.64 -4.06 5.21
C PHE A 43 -6.71 -4.56 3.76
N LEU A 44 -5.88 -5.53 3.39
CA LEU A 44 -5.84 -6.12 2.05
C LEU A 44 -7.19 -6.77 1.70
N ALA A 45 -7.80 -7.50 2.64
CA ALA A 45 -9.12 -8.09 2.45
C ALA A 45 -10.21 -7.03 2.19
N LYS A 46 -10.15 -5.87 2.86
CA LYS A 46 -11.08 -4.77 2.58
C LYS A 46 -10.83 -4.13 1.22
N CYS A 47 -9.56 -3.96 0.83
CA CYS A 47 -9.21 -3.43 -0.49
C CYS A 47 -9.73 -4.35 -1.60
N GLU A 48 -9.50 -5.66 -1.47
CA GLU A 48 -9.99 -6.68 -2.39
C GLU A 48 -11.53 -6.64 -2.52
N ALA A 49 -12.24 -6.57 -1.40
CA ALA A 49 -13.71 -6.45 -1.39
C ALA A 49 -14.23 -5.17 -2.06
N GLN A 50 -13.42 -4.11 -2.11
CA GLN A 50 -13.74 -2.85 -2.78
C GLN A 50 -13.21 -2.78 -4.23
N GLY A 51 -12.48 -3.79 -4.71
CA GLY A 51 -11.85 -3.75 -6.03
C GLY A 51 -10.66 -2.78 -6.11
N VAL A 52 -9.98 -2.54 -4.99
CA VAL A 52 -8.79 -1.67 -4.89
C VAL A 52 -7.53 -2.54 -4.89
N SER A 53 -6.58 -2.21 -5.77
CA SER A 53 -5.30 -2.93 -5.86
C SER A 53 -4.28 -2.35 -4.89
N VAL A 54 -3.50 -3.21 -4.22
CA VAL A 54 -2.49 -2.77 -3.25
C VAL A 54 -1.09 -3.12 -3.74
N TYR A 55 -0.20 -2.13 -3.65
CA TYR A 55 1.18 -2.19 -4.08
C TYR A 55 2.12 -1.78 -2.96
N VAL A 56 3.39 -2.18 -3.05
CA VAL A 56 4.45 -1.81 -2.13
C VAL A 56 5.75 -1.54 -2.88
N LEU A 57 6.47 -0.48 -2.52
CA LEU A 57 7.74 -0.14 -3.17
C LEU A 57 8.87 -1.06 -2.67
N ALA A 58 9.46 -1.83 -3.59
CA ALA A 58 10.46 -2.85 -3.30
C ALA A 58 11.75 -2.26 -2.73
N GLU A 59 12.14 -1.07 -3.16
CA GLU A 59 13.30 -0.35 -2.64
C GLU A 59 13.11 0.03 -1.18
N ASP A 60 11.91 0.45 -0.78
CA ASP A 60 11.61 0.79 0.61
C ASP A 60 11.58 -0.43 1.53
N LEU A 61 11.10 -1.59 1.03
CA LEU A 61 11.19 -2.88 1.74
C LEU A 61 12.65 -3.23 2.02
N LYS A 62 13.50 -3.17 0.98
CA LYS A 62 14.95 -3.43 1.09
C LYS A 62 15.63 -2.49 2.08
N LEU A 63 15.35 -1.19 2.02
CA LEU A 63 15.93 -0.19 2.91
C LEU A 63 15.56 -0.40 4.38
N ARG A 64 14.40 -1.01 4.66
CA ARG A 64 13.94 -1.30 6.02
C ARG A 64 14.20 -2.74 6.47
N GLY A 65 14.79 -3.56 5.61
CA GLY A 65 15.10 -4.96 5.92
C GLY A 65 13.85 -5.82 6.17
N VAL A 66 12.73 -5.46 5.53
CA VAL A 66 11.46 -6.20 5.62
C VAL A 66 11.11 -6.80 4.27
N ASP A 67 10.25 -7.81 4.25
CA ASP A 67 9.82 -8.47 3.03
C ASP A 67 8.29 -8.46 2.90
N ASN A 68 7.80 -8.59 1.67
CA ASN A 68 6.38 -8.70 1.40
C ASN A 68 5.94 -10.18 1.38
N LYS A 69 5.19 -10.58 2.40
CA LYS A 69 4.69 -11.95 2.56
C LYS A 69 3.27 -12.15 1.99
N TYR A 70 2.66 -11.11 1.42
CA TYR A 70 1.26 -11.11 1.00
C TYR A 70 1.14 -11.17 -0.52
N GLN A 71 0.43 -12.18 -1.02
CA GLN A 71 0.23 -12.39 -2.46
C GLN A 71 -0.66 -11.30 -3.09
N ASN A 72 -1.61 -10.77 -2.32
CA ASN A 72 -2.52 -9.69 -2.69
C ASN A 72 -1.95 -8.28 -2.41
N CYS A 73 -0.64 -8.17 -2.18
CA CYS A 73 0.11 -6.93 -2.17
C CYS A 73 1.22 -7.05 -3.21
N HIS A 74 1.23 -6.20 -4.25
CA HIS A 74 2.16 -6.34 -5.36
C HIS A 74 3.42 -5.48 -5.14
N ALA A 75 4.59 -6.11 -5.09
CA ALA A 75 5.85 -5.38 -5.04
C ALA A 75 6.15 -4.76 -6.41
N VAL A 76 6.45 -3.45 -6.42
CA VAL A 76 6.85 -2.70 -7.61
C VAL A 76 8.17 -1.98 -7.36
N ASP A 77 8.94 -1.75 -8.41
CA ASP A 77 10.10 -0.87 -8.38
C ASP A 77 9.68 0.59 -8.67
N TYR A 78 10.66 1.49 -8.74
CA TYR A 78 10.39 2.88 -9.13
C TYR A 78 9.75 3.02 -10.53
N GLY A 79 10.07 2.13 -11.48
CA GLY A 79 9.44 2.13 -12.80
C GLY A 79 7.95 1.83 -12.70
N GLY A 80 7.59 0.76 -11.97
CA GLY A 80 6.21 0.40 -11.71
C GLY A 80 5.44 1.47 -10.92
N PHE A 81 6.10 2.21 -10.01
CA PHE A 81 5.48 3.37 -9.38
C PHE A 81 5.16 4.47 -10.41
N VAL A 82 6.10 4.80 -11.31
CA VAL A 82 5.85 5.78 -12.37
C VAL A 82 4.70 5.33 -13.27
N ASP A 83 4.64 4.05 -13.64
CA ASP A 83 3.55 3.49 -14.43
C ASP A 83 2.19 3.62 -13.71
N LEU A 84 2.14 3.34 -12.40
CA LEU A 84 0.93 3.53 -11.60
C LEU A 84 0.45 5.00 -11.60
N VAL A 85 1.37 5.95 -11.52
CA VAL A 85 1.05 7.39 -11.57
C VAL A 85 0.52 7.78 -12.95
N ILE A 86 1.05 7.20 -14.03
CA ILE A 86 0.56 7.46 -15.39
C ILE A 86 -0.83 6.86 -15.61
N GLN A 87 -1.11 5.69 -15.03
CA GLN A 87 -2.38 4.98 -15.20
C GLN A 87 -3.56 5.58 -14.43
N HIS A 88 -3.31 6.39 -13.39
CA HIS A 88 -4.35 6.95 -12.53
C HIS A 88 -4.38 8.48 -12.63
N ASP A 89 -5.53 9.03 -12.98
CA ASP A 89 -5.71 10.48 -13.23
C ASP A 89 -5.45 11.37 -12.00
N LYS A 90 -5.54 10.81 -10.80
CA LYS A 90 -5.40 11.54 -9.54
C LYS A 90 -4.50 10.79 -8.58
N GLN A 91 -3.57 11.53 -8.00
CA GLN A 91 -2.74 11.05 -6.90
C GLN A 91 -3.21 11.72 -5.62
N ILE A 92 -3.51 10.92 -4.60
CA ILE A 92 -3.69 11.41 -3.24
C ILE A 92 -2.56 10.87 -2.38
N ALA A 93 -1.68 11.78 -1.98
CA ALA A 93 -0.60 11.46 -1.06
C ALA A 93 -1.09 11.74 0.36
N TRP A 94 -1.43 10.66 1.05
CA TRP A 94 -1.59 10.66 2.49
C TRP A 94 -0.19 10.73 3.13
#